data_AF-A0A966WSF8-F1
#
_entry.id   AF-A0A966WSF8-F1
#
_cell.length_a   1.000
_cell.length_b   1.000
_cell.length_c   1.000
_cell.angle_alpha   90.00
_cell.angle_beta   90.00
_cell.angle_gamma   90.00
#
_symmetry.space_group_name_H-M   'P 1'
#
loop_
_entity.id
_entity.type
_entity.pdbx_description
1 polymer ?
#
loop_
_entity_poly.entity_id
_entity_poly.type
_entity_poly.pdbx_seq_one_letter_code
_entity_poly.pdbx_strand_id
1 'polypeptide(L)' 'MVERLRAGLCIPAHPLALRANRSLDAKRQRALSRYYLAAGAGGLAVGVHPHLADGELGGV' A
#
# COMPACT_ATOMS: atom_id res chain seq x y z
N MET A 1 -11.94 5.22 17.12
CA MET A 1 -11.58 4.63 15.79
C MET A 1 -12.62 4.98 14.74
N VAL A 2 -13.88 4.52 14.89
CA VAL A 2 -14.97 4.78 13.93
C VAL A 2 -15.18 6.28 13.63
N GLU A 3 -15.13 7.13 14.65
CA GLU A 3 -15.21 8.59 14.47
C GLU A 3 -14.14 9.16 13.51
N ARG A 4 -12.90 8.65 13.57
CA ARG A 4 -11.82 9.11 12.68
C ARG A 4 -12.07 8.67 11.24
N LEU A 5 -12.58 7.46 11.02
CA LEU A 5 -12.93 6.98 9.68
C LEU A 5 -14.09 7.78 9.09
N ARG A 6 -15.11 8.09 9.90
CA ARG A 6 -16.27 8.91 9.49
C ARG A 6 -15.90 10.36 9.17
N ALA A 7 -14.87 10.90 9.83
CA ALA A 7 -14.34 12.23 9.56
C ALA A 7 -13.57 12.34 8.22
N GLY A 8 -13.31 11.22 7.54
CA GLY A 8 -12.53 11.16 6.30
C GLY A 8 -11.03 11.02 6.56
N LEU A 9 -10.43 9.96 6.03
CA LEU A 9 -8.99 9.69 6.12
C LEU A 9 -8.43 9.29 4.75
N CYS A 10 -7.19 9.71 4.48
CA CYS A 10 -6.40 9.15 3.41
C CYS A 10 -5.83 7.79 3.85
N ILE A 11 -6.22 6.72 3.14
CA ILE A 11 -5.72 5.35 3.35
C ILE A 11 -5.22 4.83 1.99
N PRO A 12 -3.95 5.09 1.62
CA PRO A 12 -3.42 4.69 0.33
C PRO A 12 -3.28 3.17 0.22
N ALA A 13 -3.41 2.68 -1.01
CA ALA A 13 -2.98 1.35 -1.41
C ALA A 13 -1.47 1.21 -1.17
N HIS A 14 -1.07 0.37 -0.21
CA HIS A 14 0.32 0.19 0.16
C HIS A 14 1.01 -0.76 -0.83
N PRO A 15 1.99 -0.28 -1.63
CA PRO A 15 2.63 -1.12 -2.63
C PRO A 15 3.44 -2.25 -1.99
N LEU A 16 3.45 -3.41 -2.65
CA LEU A 16 4.30 -4.52 -2.26
C LEU A 16 5.70 -4.34 -2.90
N ALA A 17 6.69 -4.05 -2.07
CA ALA A 17 8.08 -3.90 -2.48
C ALA A 17 8.73 -5.28 -2.63
N LEU A 18 8.91 -5.71 -3.87
CA LEU A 18 9.55 -6.97 -4.20
C LEU A 18 10.96 -6.73 -4.78
N ARG A 19 11.85 -7.69 -4.54
CA ARG A 19 13.10 -7.84 -5.31
C ARG A 19 12.78 -8.39 -6.70
N ALA A 20 13.77 -8.34 -7.59
CA ALA A 20 13.65 -8.90 -8.95
C ALA A 20 13.22 -10.39 -8.96
N ASN A 21 13.62 -11.15 -7.95
CA ASN A 21 13.23 -12.55 -7.78
C ASN A 21 11.86 -12.76 -7.11
N ARG A 22 11.01 -11.72 -7.04
CA ARG A 22 9.68 -11.73 -6.39
C ARG A 22 9.67 -11.99 -4.87
N SER A 23 10.85 -12.00 -4.22
CA SER A 23 10.91 -12.04 -2.74
C SER A 23 10.65 -10.66 -2.14
N LEU A 24 10.09 -10.62 -0.93
CA LEU A 24 9.83 -9.38 -0.20
C LEU A 24 11.12 -8.61 0.11
N ASP A 25 11.17 -7.33 -0.28
CA ASP A 25 12.19 -6.38 0.19
C ASP A 25 11.67 -5.62 1.42
N ALA A 26 11.90 -6.20 2.61
CA ALA A 26 11.43 -5.62 3.87
C ALA A 26 11.98 -4.21 4.16
N LYS A 27 13.20 -3.88 3.68
CA LYS A 27 13.79 -2.55 3.90
C LYS A 27 13.03 -1.49 3.12
N ARG A 28 12.76 -1.74 1.84
CA ARG A 28 11.96 -0.84 1.00
C ARG A 28 10.50 -0.81 1.45
N GLN A 29 9.93 -1.95 1.84
CA GLN A 29 8.58 -2.00 2.40
C GLN A 29 8.42 -1.04 3.57
N ARG A 30 9.34 -1.11 4.55
CA ARG A 30 9.34 -0.21 5.71
C ARG A 30 9.55 1.26 5.31
N ALA A 31 10.40 1.52 4.32
CA ALA A 31 10.60 2.88 3.82
C ALA A 31 9.32 3.46 3.21
N LEU A 32 8.57 2.69 2.42
CA LEU A 32 7.27 3.10 1.87
C LEU A 32 6.24 3.35 2.98
N SER A 33 6.18 2.49 4.00
CA SER A 33 5.25 2.70 5.12
C SER A 33 5.57 4.01 5.83
N ARG A 34 6.86 4.27 6.11
CA ARG A 34 7.31 5.51 6.74
C ARG A 34 7.03 6.74 5.89
N TYR A 35 7.19 6.65 4.58
CA TYR A 35 6.88 7.75 3.67
C TYR A 35 5.41 8.17 3.77
N TYR A 36 4.48 7.22 3.67
CA TYR A 36 3.05 7.53 3.76
C TYR A 36 2.63 8.02 5.15
N LEU A 37 3.21 7.46 6.21
CA LEU A 37 3.00 7.96 7.57
C LEU A 37 3.49 9.41 7.70
N ALA A 38 4.69 9.72 7.18
CA ALA A 38 5.23 11.08 7.20
C ALA A 38 4.42 12.06 6.32
N ALA A 39 3.78 11.56 5.26
CA ALA A 39 2.86 12.33 4.42
C ALA A 39 1.48 12.56 5.07
N GLY A 40 1.24 12.07 6.29
CA GLY A 40 -0.01 12.27 7.02
C GLY A 40 -1.11 11.26 6.72
N ALA A 41 -0.78 10.10 6.14
CA ALA A 41 -1.77 9.04 5.92
C ALA A 41 -2.38 8.58 7.25
N GLY A 42 -3.71 8.42 7.25
CA GLY A 42 -4.46 7.94 8.42
C GLY A 42 -4.38 6.42 8.63
N GLY A 43 -3.84 5.70 7.65
CA GLY A 43 -3.65 4.25 7.65
C GLY A 43 -3.00 3.77 6.35
N LEU A 44 -2.82 2.45 6.19
CA LEU A 44 -2.29 1.81 4.98
C LEU A 44 -3.17 0.61 4.62
N ALA A 45 -3.59 0.51 3.36
CA ALA A 45 -4.31 -0.66 2.86
C ALA A 45 -3.30 -1.67 2.30
N VAL A 46 -3.21 -2.86 2.90
CA VAL A 46 -2.31 -3.95 2.49
C VAL A 46 -3.09 -5.08 1.82
N GLY A 47 -2.43 -5.88 0.99
CA GLY A 47 -3.08 -7.00 0.29
C GLY A 47 -4.13 -6.55 -0.74
N VAL A 48 -4.01 -5.31 -1.23
CA VAL A 48 -4.86 -4.80 -2.30
C VAL A 48 -4.35 -5.29 -3.64
N HIS A 49 -5.25 -5.56 -4.58
CA HIS A 49 -4.91 -5.69 -5.98
C HIS A 49 -4.93 -4.27 -6.57
N PRO A 50 -3.77 -3.62 -6.76
CA PRO A 50 -3.76 -2.34 -7.46
C PRO A 50 -4.23 -2.61 -8.89
N HIS A 51 -5.40 -2.08 -9.24
CA HIS A 51 -5.83 -2.05 -10.63
C HIS A 51 -4.92 -1.07 -11.36
N LEU A 52 -3.98 -1.58 -12.17
CA LEU A 52 -3.48 -0.81 -13.30
C LEU A 52 -4.62 -0.79 -14.32
N ALA A 53 -5.06 0.41 -14.71
CA ALA A 53 -5.75 0.55 -15.97
C ALA A 53 -4.81 -0.03 -17.04
N ASP A 54 -5.35 -0.93 -17.86
CA ASP A 54 -4.72 -1.59 -19.01
C ASP A 54 -4.02 -2.94 -18.73
N GLY A 55 -4.84 -4.00 -18.83
CA GLY A 55 -4.53 -5.28 -19.49
C GLY A 55 -3.34 -6.13 -19.01
N GLU A 56 -3.64 -7.35 -18.56
CA GLU A 56 -2.73 -8.50 -18.33
C GLU A 56 -1.99 -8.49 -16.97
N LEU A 57 -2.14 -9.42 -16.03
CA LEU A 57 -2.74 -10.75 -15.95
C LEU A 57 -3.40 -10.91 -14.57
N GLY A 58 -4.62 -11.46 -14.58
CA GLY A 58 -5.11 -12.23 -13.45
C GLY A 58 -4.26 -13.50 -13.28
N GLY A 59 -4.02 -13.88 -12.03
CA GLY A 59 -3.29 -15.10 -11.71
C GLY A 59 -2.70 -15.07 -10.31
N VAL A 60 -3.57 -15.26 -9.31
CA VAL A 60 -3.25 -16.20 -8.22
C VAL A 60 -3.83 -17.55 -8.60
#